data_AF-A0A3D4R189-F1
#
_entry.id   AF-A0A3D4R189-F1
#
_cell.length_a   1.000
_cell.length_b   1.000
_cell.length_c   1.000
_cell.angle_alpha   90.00
_cell.angle_beta   90.00
_cell.angle_gamma   90.00
#
_symmetry.space_group_name_H-M   'P 1'
#
loop_
_entity.id
_entity.type
_entity.pdbx_description
1 polymer ?
#
loop_
_entity_poly.entity_id
_entity_poly.type
_entity_poly.pdbx_seq_one_letter_code
_entity_poly.pdbx_strand_id
1 'polypeptide(L)' 'MFKRTKSFLALLLTAIMLFGLVPTTAIADSSHNGQVRVIVENTTYTMAEGAPWDGTLVDTWVDIDNSSTMMSSVVTALGT' A
#
# COMPACT_ATOMS: atom_id res chain seq x y z
N MET A 1 -32.64 6.13 -39.28
CA MET A 1 -32.35 5.83 -37.85
C MET A 1 -31.16 4.88 -37.65
N PHE A 2 -30.91 3.91 -38.55
CA PHE A 2 -29.86 2.87 -38.45
C PHE A 2 -28.38 3.30 -38.66
N LYS A 3 -28.10 4.51 -39.18
CA LYS A 3 -26.72 4.97 -39.45
C LYS A 3 -26.01 5.51 -38.19
N ARG A 4 -26.78 6.13 -37.29
CA ARG A 4 -26.28 6.68 -36.00
C ARG A 4 -25.97 5.58 -34.98
N THR A 5 -26.77 4.51 -34.94
CA THR A 5 -26.54 3.36 -34.05
C THR A 5 -25.30 2.56 -34.43
N LYS A 6 -25.02 2.36 -35.73
CA LYS A 6 -23.77 1.75 -36.20
C LYS A 6 -22.53 2.58 -35.83
N SER A 7 -22.63 3.90 -35.92
CA SER A 7 -21.54 4.82 -35.53
C SER A 7 -21.30 4.82 -34.02
N PHE A 8 -22.36 4.74 -33.22
CA PHE A 8 -22.26 4.64 -31.76
C PHE A 8 -21.68 3.29 -31.33
N LEU A 9 -22.13 2.19 -31.94
CA LEU A 9 -21.63 0.85 -31.65
C LEU A 9 -20.16 0.70 -32.05
N ALA A 10 -19.75 1.27 -33.19
CA ALA A 10 -18.36 1.32 -33.58
C ALA A 10 -17.53 2.08 -32.53
N LEU A 11 -17.97 3.27 -32.12
CA LEU A 11 -17.28 4.08 -31.12
C LEU A 11 -17.16 3.38 -29.76
N LEU A 12 -18.20 2.64 -29.35
CA LEU A 12 -18.19 1.82 -28.15
C LEU A 12 -17.18 0.67 -28.26
N LEU A 13 -17.12 -0.03 -29.40
CA LEU A 13 -16.13 -1.09 -29.63
C LEU A 13 -14.70 -0.54 -29.58
N THR A 14 -14.46 0.61 -30.21
CA THR A 14 -13.14 1.26 -30.18
C THR A 14 -12.75 1.66 -28.76
N ALA A 15 -13.68 2.18 -27.96
CA ALA A 15 -13.45 2.52 -26.57
C ALA A 15 -13.09 1.26 -25.74
N ILE A 16 -13.84 0.17 -25.88
CA ILE A 16 -13.56 -1.09 -25.17
C ILE A 16 -12.18 -1.65 -25.54
N MET A 17 -11.79 -1.59 -26.82
CA MET A 17 -10.44 -1.99 -27.24
C MET A 17 -9.34 -1.12 -26.62
N LEU A 18 -9.56 0.20 -26.53
CA LEU A 18 -8.60 1.12 -25.90
C LEU A 18 -8.49 0.90 -24.39
N PHE A 19 -9.62 0.65 -23.71
CA PHE A 19 -9.64 0.36 -22.28
C PHE A 19 -9.08 -1.03 -21.95
N GLY A 20 -9.24 -2.01 -22.84
CA GLY A 20 -8.65 -3.35 -22.68
C GLY A 20 -7.12 -3.40 -22.78
N LEU A 21 -6.48 -2.33 -23.28
CA LEU A 21 -5.03 -2.18 -23.32
C LEU A 21 -4.45 -1.48 -22.08
N VAL A 22 -5.27 -1.03 -21.13
CA VAL A 22 -4.75 -0.40 -19.91
C VAL A 22 -4.01 -1.47 -19.09
N PRO A 23 -2.69 -1.33 -18.84
CA PRO A 23 -1.97 -2.27 -18.01
C PRO A 23 -2.61 -2.31 -16.62
N THR A 24 -3.08 -3.47 -16.18
CA THR A 24 -3.64 -3.65 -14.83
C THR A 24 -2.63 -3.33 -13.74
N THR A 25 -1.34 -3.40 -14.07
CA THR A 25 -0.22 -2.98 -13.21
C THR A 25 -0.14 -1.47 -12.99
N ALA A 26 -0.75 -0.64 -13.84
CA ALA A 26 -0.87 0.80 -13.62
C ALA A 26 -1.92 1.15 -12.54
N ILE A 27 -2.77 0.18 -12.18
CA ILE A 27 -3.75 0.27 -11.09
C ILE A 27 -3.37 -0.73 -9.97
N ALA A 28 -2.08 -1.01 -9.81
CA ALA A 28 -1.60 -1.53 -8.55
C ALA A 28 -1.65 -0.37 -7.55
N ASP A 29 -2.42 -0.52 -6.47
CA ASP A 29 -2.34 0.36 -5.31
C ASP A 29 -0.92 0.23 -4.73
N SER A 30 -0.05 1.13 -5.19
CA SER A 30 1.35 1.19 -4.79
C SER A 30 1.51 1.89 -3.45
N SER A 31 0.49 1.86 -2.57
CA SER A 31 0.47 2.61 -1.32
C SER A 31 1.70 2.37 -0.44
N HIS A 32 2.40 1.24 -0.63
CA HIS A 32 3.58 0.87 0.15
C HIS A 32 4.81 0.51 -0.68
N ASN A 33 4.88 0.91 -1.94
CA ASN A 33 6.11 0.73 -2.71
C ASN A 33 7.25 1.59 -2.11
N GLY A 34 8.41 0.98 -1.88
CA GLY A 34 9.53 1.65 -1.20
C GLY A 34 9.36 1.80 0.32
N GLN A 35 8.40 1.06 0.92
CA GLN A 35 8.16 1.08 2.36
C GLN A 35 8.32 -0.31 2.98
N VAL A 36 8.63 -0.33 4.28
CA VAL A 36 8.54 -1.53 5.11
C VAL A 36 7.52 -1.32 6.21
N ARG A 37 6.76 -2.36 6.54
CA ARG A 37 5.86 -2.33 7.68
C ARG A 37 6.63 -2.72 8.95
N VAL A 38 6.56 -1.87 9.96
CA VAL A 38 7.17 -2.09 11.27
C VAL A 38 6.07 -2.26 12.30
N ILE A 39 6.08 -3.40 12.98
CA ILE A 39 5.18 -3.72 14.09
C ILE A 39 6.04 -3.96 15.33
N VAL A 40 5.77 -3.19 16.38
CA VAL A 40 6.40 -3.35 17.70
C VAL A 40 5.32 -3.77 18.67
N GLU A 41 5.43 -4.98 19.22
CA GLU A 41 4.43 -5.53 20.11
C GLU A 41 5.07 -6.16 21.36
N ASN A 42 4.32 -6.11 22.45
CA ASN A 42 4.62 -6.79 23.69
C ASN A 42 3.46 -7.72 24.04
N THR A 43 3.73 -9.02 23.88
CA THR A 43 2.76 -10.10 24.11
C THR A 43 3.13 -10.95 25.32
N THR A 44 4.20 -10.59 26.04
CA THR A 44 4.80 -11.44 27.08
C THR A 44 4.89 -10.75 28.44
N TYR A 45 5.51 -9.56 28.52
CA TYR A 45 5.73 -8.88 29.79
C TYR A 45 4.65 -7.84 30.02
N THR A 46 3.73 -8.05 30.94
CA THR A 46 2.55 -7.18 30.99
C THR A 46 2.80 -5.85 31.71
N MET A 47 1.98 -4.81 31.48
CA MET A 47 2.06 -3.57 32.26
C MET A 47 1.76 -3.82 33.75
N ALA A 48 0.91 -4.80 34.05
CA ALA A 48 0.65 -5.24 35.42
C ALA A 48 1.91 -5.76 36.12
N GLU A 49 2.85 -6.32 35.36
CA GLU A 49 4.16 -6.80 35.85
C GLU A 49 5.25 -5.72 35.76
N GLY A 50 4.92 -4.52 35.26
CA GLY A 50 5.80 -3.35 35.21
C GLY A 50 6.28 -2.94 33.81
N ALA A 51 5.74 -3.53 32.73
CA ALA A 51 6.10 -3.13 31.38
C ALA A 51 5.68 -1.70 31.05
N PRO A 52 6.41 -1.00 30.16
CA PRO A 52 6.03 0.35 29.72
C PRO A 52 4.83 0.38 28.76
N TRP A 53 4.52 -0.72 28.07
CA TRP A 53 3.32 -0.87 27.25
C TRP A 53 2.84 -2.33 27.20
N ASP A 54 1.56 -2.51 26.89
CA ASP A 54 0.92 -3.79 26.58
C ASP A 54 0.43 -3.82 25.12
N GLY A 55 0.52 -4.98 24.47
CA GLY A 55 0.03 -5.17 23.11
C GLY A 55 0.89 -4.45 22.07
N THR A 56 0.26 -3.93 21.01
CA THR A 56 0.96 -3.26 19.90
C THR A 56 1.28 -1.81 20.26
N LEU A 57 2.57 -1.49 20.33
CA LEU A 57 3.06 -0.12 20.51
C LEU A 57 3.03 0.67 19.20
N VAL A 58 3.48 0.05 18.11
CA VAL A 58 3.52 0.65 16.77
C VAL A 58 3.11 -0.37 15.73
N ASP A 59 2.34 0.06 14.73
CA ASP A 59 2.07 -0.64 13.48
C ASP A 59 2.00 0.42 12.37
N THR A 60 3.10 0.60 11.63
CA THR A 60 3.21 1.67 10.65
C THR A 60 4.05 1.27 9.45
N TRP A 61 3.88 1.99 8.36
CA TRP A 61 4.74 1.90 7.18
C TRP A 61 5.82 2.98 7.24
N VAL A 62 7.06 2.57 6.99
CA VAL A 62 8.25 3.41 7.03
C VAL A 62 8.88 3.43 5.65
N ASP A 63 9.12 4.63 5.11
CA ASP A 63 9.87 4.83 3.88
C ASP A 63 11.31 4.34 4.04
N ILE A 64 11.83 3.65 3.02
CA ILE A 64 13.21 3.14 3.00
C ILE A 64 13.95 3.55 1.73
N ASP A 65 15.27 3.63 1.86
CA ASP A 65 16.22 3.84 0.78
C ASP A 65 17.38 2.82 0.85
N ASN A 66 18.35 2.98 -0.05
CA ASN A 66 19.51 2.06 -0.14
C ASN A 66 20.46 2.12 1.07
N SER A 67 20.31 3.11 1.96
CA SER A 67 21.08 3.24 3.20
C SER A 67 20.34 2.70 4.42
N SER A 68 19.05 2.40 4.27
CA SER A 68 18.19 1.93 5.35
C SER A 68 18.61 0.55 5.84
N THR A 69 18.56 0.37 7.16
CA THR A 69 18.78 -0.89 7.86
C THR A 69 17.52 -1.30 8.62
N MET A 70 17.43 -2.57 9.02
CA MET A 70 16.33 -3.03 9.88
C MET A 70 16.20 -2.17 11.15
N MET A 71 17.32 -1.84 11.80
CA MET A 71 17.29 -1.04 13.03
C MET A 71 16.86 0.41 12.76
N SER A 72 17.32 1.03 11.68
CA SER A 72 16.89 2.40 11.36
C SER A 72 15.40 2.49 11.05
N SER A 73 14.81 1.47 10.42
CA SER A 73 13.36 1.43 10.20
C SER A 73 12.59 1.35 11.52
N VAL A 74 13.08 0.60 12.51
CA VAL A 74 12.47 0.52 13.85
C VAL A 74 12.59 1.86 14.59
N VAL A 75 13.77 2.48 14.55
CA VAL A 75 14.02 3.81 15.15
C VAL A 75 13.08 4.86 14.55
N THR A 76 12.96 4.91 13.22
CA THR A 76 12.01 5.80 12.52
C THR A 76 10.57 5.51 12.92
N ALA A 77 10.17 4.22 13.01
CA ALA A 77 8.82 3.85 13.41
C ALA A 77 8.47 4.29 14.85
N LEU A 78 9.45 4.31 15.75
CA LEU A 78 9.28 4.74 17.14
C LEU A 78 9.34 6.27 17.30
N GLY A 79 9.71 7.03 16.27
CA GLY A 79 9.82 8.49 16.32
C GLY A 79 10.98 9.00 17.19
N THR A 80 12.05 8.21 17.28
CA THR A 80 13.27 8.49 18.06
C THR A 80 14.44 8.81 17.15
#